data_AF-A0A0Q1D1T6-F1
#
_entry.id   AF-A0A0Q1D1T6-F1
#
_cell.length_a   1.000
_cell.length_b   1.000
_cell.length_c   1.000
_cell.angle_alpha   90.00
_cell.angle_beta   90.00
_cell.angle_gamma   90.00
#
_symmetry.space_group_name_H-M   'P 1'
#
loop_
_entity.id
_entity.type
_entity.pdbx_description
1 polymer ?
#
loop_
_entity_poly.entity_id
_entity_poly.type
_entity_poly.pdbx_seq_one_letter_code
_entity_poly.pdbx_strand_id
1 'polypeptide(L)' 'MRYRRRRPRPRRCADSYRQRAITARLRSRAEAESLFTGLELPDPGVVFVHRWRPDADVPAGLTDAAVNIYGGLARKV' A
#
# COMPACT_ATOMS: atom_id res chain seq x y z
N MET A 1 11.16 -10.65 28.94
CA MET A 1 10.78 -11.29 27.65
C MET A 1 11.38 -10.48 26.50
N ARG A 2 12.32 -11.04 25.72
CA ARG A 2 12.96 -10.34 24.59
C ARG A 2 12.36 -10.84 23.28
N TYR A 3 11.54 -10.03 22.62
CA TYR A 3 10.98 -10.36 21.30
C TYR A 3 12.08 -10.19 20.22
N ARG A 4 12.71 -11.29 19.81
CA ARG A 4 13.68 -11.31 18.71
C ARG A 4 12.92 -11.23 17.38
N ARG A 5 12.63 -10.01 16.89
CA ARG A 5 11.99 -9.79 15.58
C ARG A 5 12.93 -10.20 14.45
N ARG A 6 12.73 -11.41 13.93
CA ARG A 6 13.34 -11.89 12.68
C ARG A 6 12.67 -11.16 11.52
N ARG A 7 13.34 -10.16 10.92
CA ARG A 7 12.83 -9.42 9.75
C ARG A 7 12.84 -10.32 8.50
N PRO A 8 11.73 -10.54 7.80
CA PRO A 8 11.76 -11.20 6.49
C PRO A 8 12.15 -10.19 5.40
N ARG A 9 13.03 -10.61 4.49
CA ARG A 9 13.38 -9.86 3.27
C ARG A 9 12.16 -9.78 2.32
N PRO A 10 12.00 -8.70 1.54
CA PRO A 10 10.76 -8.35 0.82
C PRO A 10 10.26 -9.35 -0.25
N ARG A 11 11.08 -10.35 -0.64
CA ARG A 11 10.67 -11.38 -1.61
C ARG A 11 9.76 -12.48 -1.06
N ARG A 12 9.63 -12.62 0.27
CA ARG A 12 8.94 -13.76 0.90
C ARG A 12 7.41 -13.62 1.02
N CYS A 13 6.87 -12.42 0.82
CA CYS A 13 5.44 -12.16 1.00
C CYS A 13 4.60 -12.67 -0.18
N ALA A 14 5.05 -12.48 -1.43
CA ALA A 14 4.30 -12.92 -2.61
C ALA A 14 4.11 -14.45 -2.67
N ASP A 15 5.13 -15.22 -2.29
CA ASP A 15 5.05 -16.68 -2.24
C ASP A 15 4.11 -17.17 -1.13
N SER A 16 4.01 -16.43 -0.02
CA SER A 16 3.09 -16.75 1.08
C SER A 16 1.61 -16.54 0.69
N TYR A 17 1.31 -15.59 -0.20
CA TYR A 17 -0.04 -15.40 -0.75
C TYR A 17 -0.41 -16.49 -1.77
N ARG A 18 0.53 -16.86 -2.65
CA ARG A 18 0.33 -17.97 -3.62
C ARG A 18 0.09 -19.31 -2.92
N GLN A 19 0.82 -19.61 -1.86
CA GLN A 19 0.61 -20.83 -1.04
C GLN A 19 -0.76 -20.89 -0.37
N ARG A 20 -1.46 -19.75 -0.25
CA ARG A 20 -2.81 -19.65 0.33
C ARG A 20 -3.91 -19.49 -0.72
N ALA A 21 -3.61 -19.72 -2.00
CA ALA A 21 -4.52 -19.51 -3.13
C ALA A 21 -5.08 -18.08 -3.24
N ILE A 22 -4.42 -17.09 -2.63
CA ILE A 22 -4.79 -15.68 -2.77
C ILE A 22 -4.02 -15.13 -3.97
N THR A 23 -4.71 -14.93 -5.08
CA THR A 23 -4.15 -14.30 -6.28
C THR A 23 -3.95 -12.81 -6.03
N ALA A 24 -2.75 -12.44 -5.55
CA ALA A 24 -2.33 -11.06 -5.43
C ALA A 24 -1.52 -10.66 -6.67
N ARG A 25 -2.00 -9.64 -7.41
CA ARG A 25 -1.23 -8.96 -8.45
C ARG A 25 -0.65 -7.69 -7.88
N LEU A 26 0.68 -7.64 -7.75
CA LEU A 26 1.38 -6.41 -7.43
C LEU A 26 1.23 -5.43 -8.59
N ARG A 27 0.85 -4.19 -8.27
CA ARG A 27 0.74 -3.09 -9.21
C ARG A 27 1.71 -1.99 -8.82
N SER A 28 2.26 -1.30 -9.82
CA SER A 28 2.89 0.00 -9.64
C SER A 28 1.86 1.06 -9.24
N ARG A 29 2.32 2.22 -8.77
CA ARG A 29 1.45 3.37 -8.48
C ARG A 29 0.65 3.80 -9.71
N ALA A 30 1.29 3.90 -10.88
CA ALA A 30 0.62 4.29 -12.13
C ALA A 30 -0.47 3.30 -12.55
N GLU A 31 -0.24 1.99 -12.36
CA GLU A 31 -1.27 0.97 -12.61
C GLU A 31 -2.41 1.00 -11.58
N ALA A 32 -2.17 1.51 -10.37
CA ALA A 32 -3.22 1.73 -9.39
C ALA A 32 -4.01 3.01 -9.71
N GLU A 33 -3.35 4.07 -10.15
CA GLU A 33 -3.97 5.33 -10.61
C GLU A 33 -4.86 5.11 -11.83
N SER A 34 -4.47 4.24 -12.77
CA SER A 34 -5.29 3.94 -13.95
C SER A 34 -6.63 3.27 -13.64
N LEU A 35 -6.80 2.67 -12.45
CA LEU A 35 -8.10 2.15 -12.00
C LEU A 35 -9.14 3.26 -11.79
N PHE A 36 -8.69 4.50 -11.62
CA PHE A 36 -9.54 5.68 -11.44
C PHE A 36 -9.74 6.50 -12.72
N THR A 37 -9.39 5.95 -13.88
CA THR A 37 -9.56 6.62 -15.18
C THR A 37 -11.02 7.07 -15.37
N GLY A 38 -11.21 8.36 -15.69
CA GLY A 38 -12.55 8.95 -15.90
C GLY A 38 -13.26 9.38 -14.62
N LEU A 39 -12.61 9.31 -13.45
CA LEU A 39 -13.11 9.81 -12.19
C LEU A 39 -12.31 11.04 -11.74
N GLU A 40 -12.93 11.88 -10.92
CA GLU A 40 -12.24 13.02 -10.31
C GLU A 40 -11.44 12.54 -9.10
N LEU A 41 -10.12 12.73 -9.14
CA LEU A 41 -9.20 12.28 -8.09
C LEU A 41 -8.73 13.49 -7.27
N PRO A 42 -9.34 13.80 -6.12
CA PRO A 42 -8.88 14.89 -5.26
C PRO A 42 -7.51 14.60 -4.65
N ASP A 43 -6.78 15.65 -4.28
CA ASP A 43 -5.52 15.55 -3.55
C ASP A 43 -5.67 14.73 -2.25
N PRO A 44 -4.72 13.81 -1.93
CA PRO A 44 -3.40 13.64 -2.54
C PRO A 44 -3.34 12.65 -3.72
N GLY A 45 -4.48 12.25 -4.28
CA GLY A 45 -4.56 11.21 -5.30
C GLY A 45 -4.25 9.81 -4.73
N VAL A 46 -3.51 9.00 -5.48
CA VAL A 46 -3.08 7.67 -5.04
C VAL A 46 -1.70 7.74 -4.38
N VAL A 47 -1.63 7.45 -3.09
CA VAL A 47 -0.39 7.42 -2.30
C VAL A 47 -0.32 6.14 -1.46
N PHE A 48 0.80 5.86 -0.79
CA PHE A 48 0.79 4.79 0.22
C PHE A 48 -0.20 5.12 1.33
N VAL A 49 -0.93 4.10 1.81
CA VAL A 49 -2.06 4.31 2.75
C VAL A 49 -1.70 5.10 4.01
N HIS A 50 -0.48 4.94 4.53
CA HIS A 50 0.00 5.67 5.71
C HIS A 50 0.22 7.19 5.46
N ARG A 51 0.22 7.65 4.21
CA ARG A 51 0.30 9.07 3.83
C ARG A 51 -1.04 9.65 3.41
N TRP A 52 -2.07 8.83 3.32
CA TRP A 52 -3.38 9.27 2.85
C TRP A 52 -4.13 9.93 4.01
N ARG A 53 -4.11 11.28 4.06
CA ARG A 53 -4.79 12.13 5.05
C ARG A 53 -4.80 11.52 6.47
N PRO A 54 -3.62 11.30 7.09
CA PRO A 54 -3.56 10.67 8.40
C PRO A 54 -4.15 11.58 9.47
N ASP A 55 -4.99 11.03 10.34
CA ASP A 55 -5.60 11.77 11.47
C ASP A 55 -4.61 12.00 12.63
N ALA A 56 -3.55 11.20 12.70
CA ALA A 56 -2.52 11.23 13.74
C ALA A 56 -1.11 11.19 13.15
N ASP A 57 -0.13 11.56 13.96
CA ASP A 57 1.27 11.54 13.53
C ASP A 57 1.71 10.14 13.07
N VAL A 58 2.26 10.12 11.86
CA VAL A 58 2.84 8.91 11.28
C VAL A 58 4.19 8.66 11.94
N PRO A 59 4.45 7.44 12.47
CA PRO A 59 5.75 7.13 13.08
C PRO A 59 6.91 7.41 12.10
N ALA A 60 7.91 8.17 12.52
CA ALA A 60 9.05 8.57 11.67
C ALA A 60 9.82 7.38 11.04
N GLY A 61 9.72 6.19 11.64
CA GLY A 61 10.33 4.96 11.12
C GLY A 61 9.47 4.20 10.09
N LEU A 62 8.23 4.65 9.83
CA LEU A 62 7.36 4.03 8.84
C LEU A 62 7.68 4.59 7.45
N THR A 63 8.44 3.82 6.69
CA THR A 63 8.85 4.18 5.34
C THR A 63 7.93 3.55 4.29
N ASP A 64 7.96 4.10 3.07
CA ASP A 64 7.28 3.52 1.91
C ASP A 64 7.64 2.05 1.66
N ALA A 65 8.90 1.69 1.92
CA ALA A 65 9.35 0.30 1.77
C ALA A 65 8.72 -0.67 2.79
N ALA A 66 8.17 -0.14 3.90
CA ALA A 66 7.48 -0.92 4.92
C ALA A 66 5.97 -1.07 4.64
N VAL A 67 5.41 -0.33 3.68
CA VAL A 67 3.98 -0.34 3.34
C VAL A 67 3.80 -0.78 1.89
N ASN A 68 3.10 -1.90 1.67
CA ASN A 68 2.92 -2.49 0.35
C ASN A 68 1.54 -2.16 -0.29
N ILE A 69 0.82 -1.17 0.24
CA ILE A 69 -0.56 -0.86 -0.14
C ILE A 69 -0.68 0.63 -0.52
N TYR A 70 -1.25 0.89 -1.69
CA TYR A 70 -1.69 2.21 -2.13
C TYR A 70 -3.15 2.46 -1.74
N GLY A 71 -3.49 3.71 -1.41
CA GLY A 71 -4.84 4.19 -1.15
C GLY A 71 -5.13 5.45 -1.96
N GLY A 72 -6.37 5.58 -2.43
CA GLY A 72 -6.86 6.73 -3.19
C GLY A 72 -8.39 6.78 -3.14
N LEU A 73 -8.95 7.98 -3.27
CA LEU A 73 -10.38 8.25 -3.30
C LEU A 73 -10.70 8.95 -4.62
N ALA A 74 -11.79 8.56 -5.26
CA ALA A 74 -12.27 9.20 -6.48
C ALA A 74 -13.77 9.45 -6.42
N ARG A 75 -14.22 10.56 -6.99
CA ARG A 75 -15.63 10.90 -7.13
C ARG A 75 -16.09 10.61 -8.55
N LYS A 76 -17.24 9.94 -8.67
CA LYS A 76 -18.00 9.87 -9.92
C LYS A 76 -18.92 11.08 -9.99
N VAL A 77 -18.79 11.85 -11.06
CA VAL A 77 -19.63 13.00 -11.41
C VAL A 77 -20.74 12.59 -12.36
#